data_AF-A0A8T5JDD0-F1
#
_entry.id   AF-A0A8T5JDD0-F1
#
_cell.length_a   1.000
_cell.length_b   1.000
_cell.length_c   1.000
_cell.angle_alpha   90.00
_cell.angle_beta   90.00
_cell.angle_gamma   90.00
#
_symmetry.space_group_name_H-M   'P 1'
#
loop_
_entity.id
_entity.type
_entity.pdbx_description
1 polymer ?
#
loop_
_entity_poly.entity_id
_entity_poly.type
_entity_poly.pdbx_seq_one_letter_code
_entity_poly.pdbx_strand_id
1 'polypeptide(L)'
;MVTEFINANPKVSLLMITIVVTFVSTLIHKWMTNQEHLKQLKIRQKEIQKELKGCKDENLLKELNLELMKLTGVMFKSSMRPMFVTIIPFFALFYWIRQMYIPLLGEGWGGWLTYYFAFSIASSMVFRKVFKMA
;
A
#
# COMPACT_ATOMS: atom_id res chain seq x y z
N MET A 1 -18.19 -13.44 23.11
CA MET A 1 -17.35 -14.31 22.26
C MET A 1 -16.18 -13.57 21.59
N VAL A 2 -16.37 -12.69 20.60
CA VAL A 2 -15.23 -12.06 19.88
C VAL A 2 -14.42 -11.10 20.77
N THR A 3 -15.10 -10.29 21.57
CA THR A 3 -14.47 -9.34 22.52
C THR A 3 -13.75 -10.04 23.67
N GLU A 4 -14.25 -11.19 24.14
CA GLU A 4 -13.61 -12.00 25.18
C GLU A 4 -12.29 -12.61 24.68
N PHE A 5 -12.25 -13.08 23.42
CA PHE A 5 -11.02 -13.56 22.80
C PHE A 5 -9.99 -12.45 22.61
N ILE A 6 -10.43 -11.24 22.26
CA ILE A 6 -9.58 -10.05 22.16
C ILE A 6 -8.96 -9.69 23.52
N ASN A 7 -9.75 -9.74 24.59
CA ASN A 7 -9.26 -9.44 25.94
C ASN A 7 -8.34 -10.54 26.49
N ALA A 8 -8.64 -11.82 26.20
CA ALA A 8 -7.82 -12.94 26.67
C ALA A 8 -6.45 -13.00 25.97
N ASN A 9 -6.40 -12.72 24.67
CA ASN A 9 -5.16 -12.75 23.87
C ASN A 9 -5.09 -11.56 22.89
N PRO A 10 -4.79 -10.35 23.37
CA PRO A 10 -4.82 -9.13 22.55
C PRO A 10 -3.82 -9.17 21.39
N LYS A 11 -2.65 -9.82 21.56
CA LYS A 11 -1.63 -9.90 20.49
C LYS A 11 -2.05 -10.84 19.34
N VAL A 12 -2.63 -12.00 19.67
CA VAL A 12 -3.04 -13.01 18.68
C VAL A 12 -4.29 -12.55 17.91
N SER A 13 -5.23 -11.91 18.60
CA SER A 13 -6.40 -11.31 17.95
C SER A 13 -6.01 -10.19 16.98
N LEU A 14 -5.07 -9.31 17.37
CA LEU A 14 -4.55 -8.25 16.50
C LEU A 14 -3.86 -8.84 15.25
N LEU A 15 -3.09 -9.91 15.41
CA LEU A 15 -2.48 -10.64 14.29
C LEU A 15 -3.51 -11.13 13.28
N MET A 16 -4.53 -11.86 13.74
CA MET A 16 -5.60 -12.39 12.89
C MET A 16 -6.33 -11.27 12.14
N ILE A 17 -6.70 -10.19 12.83
CA ILE A 17 -7.37 -9.03 12.21
C ILE A 17 -6.46 -8.40 11.16
N THR A 18 -5.18 -8.21 11.46
CA THR A 18 -4.23 -7.59 10.53
C THR A 18 -4.06 -8.43 9.26
N ILE A 19 -4.01 -9.76 9.37
CA ILE A 19 -3.92 -10.67 8.22
C ILE A 19 -5.15 -10.50 7.32
N VAL A 20 -6.36 -10.55 7.90
CA VAL A 20 -7.62 -10.44 7.14
C VAL A 20 -7.74 -9.06 6.48
N VAL A 21 -7.46 -7.99 7.22
CA VAL A 21 -7.50 -6.62 6.70
C VAL A 21 -6.49 -6.43 5.56
N THR A 22 -5.27 -6.94 5.72
CA THR A 22 -4.23 -6.86 4.68
C THR A 22 -4.63 -7.66 3.44
N PHE A 23 -5.22 -8.84 3.61
CA PHE A 23 -5.70 -9.69 2.52
C PHE A 23 -6.82 -9.00 1.72
N VAL A 24 -7.86 -8.49 2.40
CA VAL A 24 -8.97 -7.77 1.76
C VAL A 24 -8.48 -6.50 1.07
N SER A 25 -7.64 -5.70 1.74
CA SER A 25 -7.06 -4.48 1.15
C SER A 25 -6.24 -4.80 -0.10
N THR A 26 -5.50 -5.90 -0.09
CA THR A 26 -4.71 -6.38 -1.23
C THR A 26 -5.60 -6.77 -2.40
N LEU A 27 -6.71 -7.48 -2.15
CA LEU A 27 -7.68 -7.84 -3.20
C LEU A 27 -8.34 -6.62 -3.83
N ILE A 28 -8.77 -5.65 -3.00
CA ILE A 28 -9.35 -4.39 -3.48
C ILE A 28 -8.35 -3.65 -4.37
N HIS A 29 -7.09 -3.55 -3.93
CA HIS A 29 -6.03 -2.91 -4.72
C HIS A 29 -5.80 -3.64 -6.05
N LYS A 30 -5.75 -4.98 -6.04
CA LYS A 30 -5.55 -5.78 -7.24
C LYS A 30 -6.70 -5.59 -8.24
N TRP A 31 -7.94 -5.55 -7.75
CA TRP A 31 -9.12 -5.43 -8.61
C TRP A 31 -9.31 -4.01 -9.15
N MET A 32 -9.03 -3.01 -8.32
CA MET A 32 -9.21 -1.59 -8.68
C MET A 32 -8.06 -1.02 -9.51
N THR A 33 -6.93 -1.73 -9.63
CA THR A 33 -5.76 -1.29 -10.37
C THR A 33 -5.44 -2.24 -11.53
N ASN A 34 -5.37 -1.72 -12.75
CA ASN A 34 -4.92 -2.50 -13.91
C ASN A 34 -3.40 -2.78 -13.79
N GLN A 35 -3.08 -3.99 -13.33
CA GLN A 35 -1.71 -4.43 -13.07
C GLN A 35 -0.86 -4.51 -14.34
N GLU A 36 -1.43 -4.87 -15.48
CA GLU A 36 -0.71 -4.94 -16.76
C GLU A 36 -0.34 -3.55 -17.26
N HIS A 37 -1.29 -2.61 -17.19
CA HIS A 37 -1.05 -1.22 -17.55
C HIS A 37 0.04 -0.58 -16.69
N LEU A 38 0.02 -0.81 -15.37
CA LEU A 38 1.09 -0.31 -14.49
C LEU A 38 2.46 -0.92 -14.80
N LYS A 39 2.52 -2.21 -15.17
CA LYS A 39 3.78 -2.85 -15.59
C LYS A 39 4.34 -2.20 -16.84
N GLN A 40 3.50 -1.95 -17.86
CA GLN A 40 3.90 -1.27 -19.08
C GLN A 40 4.42 0.14 -18.80
N LEU A 41 3.73 0.91 -17.96
CA LEU A 41 4.16 2.25 -17.54
C LEU A 41 5.53 2.20 -16.82
N LYS A 42 5.74 1.26 -15.89
CA LYS A 42 7.04 1.10 -15.21
C LYS A 42 8.17 0.71 -16.17
N ILE A 43 7.88 -0.08 -17.20
CA ILE A 43 8.87 -0.44 -18.24
C ILE A 43 9.26 0.80 -19.02
N ARG A 44 8.28 1.56 -19.55
CA ARG A 44 8.54 2.79 -20.30
C ARG A 44 9.25 3.85 -19.46
N GLN A 45 8.91 3.98 -18.17
CA GLN A 45 9.64 4.85 -17.25
C GLN A 45 11.13 4.48 -17.15
N LYS A 46 11.46 3.18 -17.08
CA LYS A 46 12.85 2.72 -17.04
C LYS A 46 13.58 2.92 -18.37
N GLU A 47 12.88 2.81 -19.50
CA GLU A 47 13.44 3.11 -20.82
C GLU A 47 13.80 4.58 -20.95
N ILE A 48 12.87 5.49 -20.61
CA ILE A 48 13.13 6.93 -20.61
C ILE A 48 14.31 7.29 -19.69
N GLN A 49 14.42 6.65 -18.51
CA GLN A 49 15.57 6.84 -17.62
C GLN A 49 16.90 6.37 -18.22
N LYS A 50 16.90 5.36 -19.11
CA LYS A 50 18.11 4.94 -19.84
C LYS A 50 18.43 5.92 -20.97
N GLU A 51 17.42 6.37 -21.71
CA GLU A 51 17.56 7.35 -22.79
C GLU A 51 18.13 8.68 -22.25
N LEU A 52 17.65 9.14 -21.09
CA LEU A 52 18.14 10.33 -20.39
C LEU A 52 19.63 10.25 -19.99
N LYS A 53 20.16 9.06 -19.69
CA LYS A 53 21.57 8.89 -19.29
C LYS A 53 22.55 9.02 -20.46
N GLY A 54 22.08 8.74 -21.68
CA GLY A 54 22.90 8.81 -22.90
C GLY A 54 22.67 10.05 -23.74
N CYS A 55 21.61 10.81 -23.47
CA CYS A 55 21.23 11.95 -24.29
C CYS A 55 22.00 13.23 -23.91
N LYS A 56 22.65 13.84 -24.90
CA LYS A 56 23.31 15.15 -24.76
C LYS A 56 22.51 16.29 -25.42
N ASP A 57 21.43 15.95 -26.12
CA ASP A 57 20.63 16.90 -26.90
C ASP A 57 19.57 17.55 -25.99
N GLU A 58 19.61 18.87 -25.87
CA GLU A 58 18.82 19.63 -24.90
C GLU A 58 17.31 19.59 -25.21
N ASN A 59 16.95 19.53 -26.51
CA ASN A 59 15.56 19.43 -26.93
C ASN A 59 14.97 18.05 -26.63
N LEU A 60 15.75 16.98 -26.90
CA LEU A 60 15.33 15.61 -26.60
C LEU A 60 15.23 15.39 -25.08
N LEU A 61 16.14 15.97 -24.29
CA LEU A 61 16.07 15.95 -22.83
C LEU A 61 14.77 16.59 -22.30
N LYS A 62 14.35 17.73 -22.87
CA LYS A 62 13.09 18.38 -22.48
C LYS A 62 11.88 17.51 -22.81
N GLU A 63 11.87 16.90 -23.99
CA GLU A 63 10.78 16.01 -24.42
C GLU A 63 10.67 14.77 -23.52
N LEU A 64 11.79 14.10 -23.25
CA LEU A 64 11.83 12.91 -22.37
C LEU A 64 11.41 13.22 -20.93
N ASN A 65 11.79 14.38 -20.40
CA ASN A 65 11.34 14.82 -19.08
C ASN A 65 9.83 15.10 -19.05
N LEU A 66 9.28 15.73 -20.09
CA LEU A 66 7.83 15.95 -20.22
C LEU A 66 7.07 14.63 -20.34
N GLU A 67 7.59 13.66 -21.10
CA GLU A 67 7.01 12.32 -21.20
C GLU A 67 7.03 11.62 -19.83
N LEU A 68 8.16 11.67 -19.11
CA LEU A 68 8.29 11.11 -17.76
C LEU A 68 7.31 11.73 -16.77
N MET A 69 7.08 13.05 -16.86
CA MET A 69 6.10 13.75 -16.02
C MET A 69 4.68 13.30 -16.33
N LYS A 70 4.30 13.21 -17.61
CA LYS A 70 2.98 12.70 -18.04
C LYS A 70 2.78 11.26 -17.55
N LEU A 71 3.78 10.42 -17.72
CA LEU A 71 3.76 9.01 -17.33
C LEU A 71 3.61 8.85 -15.81
N THR A 72 4.35 9.66 -15.04
CA THR A 72 4.20 9.75 -13.59
C THR A 72 2.79 10.19 -13.18
N GLY A 73 2.20 11.17 -13.88
CA GLY A 73 0.82 11.60 -13.64
C GLY A 73 -0.21 10.50 -13.89
N VAL A 74 -0.05 9.72 -14.96
CA VAL A 74 -0.94 8.58 -15.27
C VAL A 74 -0.81 7.48 -14.22
N MET A 75 0.42 7.14 -13.80
CA MET A 75 0.66 6.18 -12.71
C MET A 75 0.05 6.65 -11.38
N PHE A 76 0.22 7.93 -11.07
CA PHE A 76 -0.35 8.54 -9.86
C PHE A 76 -1.88 8.45 -9.88
N LYS A 77 -2.54 8.90 -10.96
CA LYS A 77 -4.00 8.81 -11.09
C LYS A 77 -4.52 7.38 -10.97
N SER A 78 -3.80 6.41 -11.57
CA SER A 78 -4.12 4.98 -11.48
C SER A 78 -3.98 4.44 -10.05
N SER A 79 -3.07 5.00 -9.27
CA SER A 79 -2.84 4.65 -7.86
C SER A 79 -3.75 5.41 -6.88
N MET A 80 -4.25 6.58 -7.25
CA MET A 80 -5.15 7.38 -6.42
C MET A 80 -6.54 6.77 -6.28
N ARG A 81 -7.09 6.20 -7.38
CA ARG A 81 -8.42 5.57 -7.36
C ARG A 81 -8.57 4.52 -6.26
N PRO A 82 -7.66 3.52 -6.14
CA PRO A 82 -7.70 2.57 -5.02
C PRO A 82 -7.38 3.20 -3.68
N MET A 83 -6.52 4.23 -3.63
CA MET A 83 -6.23 4.92 -2.38
C MET A 83 -7.48 5.55 -1.78
N PHE A 84 -8.26 6.32 -2.54
CA PHE A 84 -9.47 6.96 -2.02
C PHE A 84 -10.57 5.97 -1.61
N VAL A 85 -10.69 4.85 -2.33
CA VAL A 85 -11.68 3.83 -1.98
C VAL A 85 -11.25 3.02 -0.76
N THR A 86 -9.95 2.78 -0.58
CA THR A 86 -9.44 2.06 0.59
C THR A 86 -9.31 2.96 1.83
N ILE A 87 -9.22 4.29 1.67
CA ILE A 87 -9.02 5.20 2.80
C ILE A 87 -10.21 5.21 3.78
N ILE A 88 -11.43 5.17 3.25
CA ILE A 88 -12.67 5.17 4.05
C ILE A 88 -12.75 3.92 4.95
N PRO A 89 -12.68 2.69 4.41
CA PRO A 89 -12.70 1.49 5.25
C PRO A 89 -11.45 1.41 6.13
N PHE A 90 -10.30 1.90 5.68
CA PHE A 90 -9.08 1.93 6.49
C PHE A 90 -9.23 2.81 7.74
N PHE A 91 -9.79 4.02 7.60
CA PHE A 91 -10.04 4.89 8.76
C PHE A 91 -11.09 4.32 9.71
N ALA A 92 -12.16 3.70 9.18
CA ALA A 92 -13.17 3.05 10.02
C ALA A 92 -12.56 1.89 10.83
N LEU A 93 -11.76 1.03 10.18
CA LEU A 93 -11.03 -0.06 10.83
C LEU A 93 -10.03 0.48 11.85
N PHE A 94 -9.28 1.52 11.50
CA PHE A 94 -8.30 2.15 12.37
C PHE A 94 -8.96 2.71 13.64
N TYR A 95 -10.12 3.38 13.52
CA TYR A 95 -10.87 3.86 14.67
C TYR A 95 -11.33 2.73 15.59
N TRP A 96 -11.83 1.63 15.01
CA TRP A 96 -12.30 0.48 15.79
C TRP A 96 -11.15 -0.24 16.52
N ILE A 97 -10.04 -0.52 15.82
CA ILE A 97 -8.84 -1.13 16.42
C ILE A 97 -8.31 -0.21 17.53
N ARG A 98 -8.26 1.10 17.28
CA ARG A 98 -7.83 2.07 18.27
C ARG A 98 -8.64 1.96 19.57
N GLN A 99 -9.96 1.96 19.50
CA GLN A 99 -10.82 1.88 20.68
C GLN A 99 -10.63 0.57 21.47
N MET A 100 -10.40 -0.55 20.79
CA MET A 100 -10.26 -1.86 21.43
C MET A 100 -8.87 -2.09 22.03
N TYR A 101 -7.81 -1.62 21.36
CA TYR A 101 -6.43 -1.99 21.72
C TYR A 101 -5.66 -0.92 22.50
N ILE A 102 -6.11 0.35 22.50
CA ILE A 102 -5.57 1.36 23.42
C ILE A 102 -5.63 0.91 24.89
N PRO A 103 -6.79 0.50 25.43
CA PRO A 103 -6.87 0.16 26.85
C PRO A 103 -6.08 -1.11 27.21
N LEU A 104 -5.74 -1.94 26.22
CA LEU A 104 -5.05 -3.22 26.42
C LEU A 104 -3.53 -3.13 26.23
N LEU A 105 -3.06 -2.29 25.30
CA LEU A 105 -1.66 -2.24 24.87
C LEU A 105 -1.04 -0.84 25.00
N GLY A 106 -1.80 0.18 25.40
CA GLY A 106 -1.34 1.57 25.52
C GLY A 106 -1.30 2.34 24.20
N GLU A 107 -1.19 3.67 24.29
CA GLU A 107 -1.05 4.58 23.13
C GLU A 107 0.43 4.79 22.72
N GLY A 108 0.65 5.12 21.45
CA GLY A 108 1.94 5.65 20.96
C GLY A 108 2.99 4.62 20.51
N TRP A 109 4.24 5.08 20.47
CA TRP A 109 5.43 4.32 20.04
C TRP A 109 5.82 3.29 21.10
N GLY A 110 5.17 2.13 21.08
CA GLY A 110 5.33 1.05 22.06
C GLY A 110 4.03 0.30 22.34
N GLY A 111 2.90 0.91 21.98
CA GLY A 111 1.57 0.32 22.11
C GLY A 111 1.09 -0.37 20.85
N TRP A 112 -0.24 -0.47 20.68
CA TRP A 112 -0.85 -1.25 19.58
C TRP A 112 -0.42 -0.80 18.17
N LEU A 113 -0.07 0.48 17.99
CA LEU A 113 0.32 1.07 16.70
C LEU A 113 1.60 0.44 16.14
N THR A 114 2.61 0.20 16.97
CA THR A 114 3.89 -0.34 16.51
C THR A 114 3.74 -1.79 16.05
N TYR A 115 2.98 -2.60 16.80
CA TYR A 115 2.67 -3.97 16.41
C TYR A 115 1.86 -4.03 15.11
N TYR A 116 0.87 -3.15 14.95
CA TYR A 116 0.08 -3.06 13.72
C TYR A 116 0.91 -2.65 12.50
N PHE A 117 1.73 -1.59 12.60
CA PHE A 117 2.58 -1.16 11.49
C PHE A 117 3.70 -2.16 11.17
N ALA A 118 4.40 -2.68 12.17
CA ALA A 118 5.47 -3.66 11.94
C ALA A 118 4.94 -4.92 11.25
N PHE A 119 3.80 -5.43 11.72
CA PHE A 119 3.22 -6.65 11.16
C PHE A 119 2.54 -6.43 9.80
N SER A 120 1.90 -5.28 9.58
CA SER A 120 1.31 -4.94 8.29
C SER A 120 2.36 -4.76 7.18
N ILE A 121 3.52 -4.17 7.49
CA ILE A 121 4.63 -4.07 6.53
C ILE A 121 5.17 -5.46 6.19
N ALA A 122 5.42 -6.30 7.20
CA ALA A 122 5.87 -7.68 6.99
C ALA A 122 4.89 -8.49 6.14
N SER A 123 3.60 -8.46 6.48
CA SER A 123 2.54 -9.15 5.75
C SER A 123 2.39 -8.62 4.33
N SER A 124 2.47 -7.30 4.14
CA SER A 124 2.39 -6.68 2.80
C SER A 124 3.50 -7.15 1.88
N MET A 125 4.72 -7.33 2.39
CA MET A 125 5.84 -7.87 1.59
C MET A 125 5.56 -9.30 1.13
N VAL A 126 4.99 -10.14 2.01
CA VAL A 126 4.63 -11.52 1.68
C VAL A 126 3.51 -11.54 0.63
N PHE A 127 2.44 -10.79 0.84
CA PHE A 127 1.31 -10.77 -0.10
C PHE A 127 1.69 -10.19 -1.47
N ARG A 128 2.55 -9.16 -1.53
CA ARG A 128 3.05 -8.64 -2.80
C ARG A 128 3.81 -9.68 -3.61
N LYS A 129 4.64 -10.51 -2.95
CA LYS A 129 5.31 -11.64 -3.59
C LYS A 129 4.32 -12.72 -4.04
N VAL A 130 3.39 -13.12 -3.18
CA VAL A 130 2.40 -14.18 -3.48
C VAL A 130 1.50 -13.81 -4.66
N PHE A 131 1.02 -12.56 -4.72
CA PHE A 131 0.11 -12.11 -5.77
C PHE A 131 0.81 -11.59 -7.03
N LYS A 132 2.15 -11.63 -7.11
CA LYS A 132 2.96 -11.12 -8.23
C LYS A 132 2.54 -9.69 -8.65
N MET A 133 2.23 -8.86 -7.66
CA MET A 133 1.83 -7.48 -7.87
C MET A 133 3.06 -6.63 -8.25
N ALA A 134 2.83 -5.64 -9.12
CA ALA A 134 3.91 -4.87 -9.76
C ALA A 134 4.55 -3.83 -8.84
#